data_AF-A0A1Y0MJY4-F1
#
_entry.id   AF-A0A1Y0MJY4-F1
#
_cell.length_a   1.000
_cell.length_b   1.000
_cell.length_c   1.000
_cell.angle_alpha   90.00
_cell.angle_beta   90.00
_cell.angle_gamma   90.00
#
_symmetry.space_group_name_H-M   'P 1'
#
loop_
_entity.id
_entity.type
_entity.pdbx_description
1 polymer ?
#
loop_
_entity_poly.entity_id
_entity_poly.type
_entity_poly.pdbx_seq_one_letter_code
_entity_poly.pdbx_strand_id
1 'polypeptide(L)'
;MLVVIIISTIVVGMAFSVLRMVQQHMWSIEKYISKNRTITSLEQSLWIDFNRYSSINYNSEKSTLFFKSELDSVTYRFDTELVVKNRDTFRLATKTKHLFFDGNRIESGKIDALKLILEKTPIEKSLFVYKRKDAHQFMN
;
A
#
# COMPACT_ATOMS: atom_id res chain seq x y z
N MET A 1 -13.20 59.22 0.64
CA MET A 1 -12.71 58.25 1.65
C MET A 1 -13.51 56.95 1.66
N LEU A 2 -14.84 57.01 1.71
CA LEU A 2 -15.72 55.82 1.72
C LEU A 2 -15.51 54.86 0.53
N VAL A 3 -15.39 55.39 -0.69
CA VAL A 3 -15.16 54.59 -1.90
C VAL A 3 -13.85 53.78 -1.83
N VAL A 4 -12.79 54.36 -1.25
CA VAL A 4 -11.49 53.68 -1.11
C VAL A 4 -11.59 52.50 -0.15
N ILE A 5 -12.36 52.64 0.93
CA ILE A 5 -12.59 51.58 1.92
C ILE A 5 -13.41 50.43 1.30
N ILE A 6 -14.39 50.75 0.46
CA ILE A 6 -15.18 49.72 -0.26
C ILE A 6 -14.29 48.94 -1.22
N ILE A 7 -13.46 49.63 -2.02
CA ILE A 7 -12.60 48.96 -2.99
C ILE A 7 -11.55 48.10 -2.28
N SER A 8 -10.93 48.60 -1.20
CA SER A 8 -9.91 47.85 -0.46
C SER A 8 -10.48 46.59 0.19
N THR A 9 -11.69 46.66 0.78
CA THR A 9 -12.34 45.49 1.38
C THR A 9 -12.71 44.42 0.34
N ILE A 10 -13.15 44.82 -0.86
CA ILE A 10 -13.42 43.88 -1.95
C ILE A 10 -12.12 43.19 -2.39
N VAL A 11 -11.04 43.95 -2.60
CA VAL A 11 -9.74 43.39 -3.02
C VAL A 11 -9.19 42.42 -1.97
N VAL A 12 -9.24 42.80 -0.69
CA VAL A 12 -8.80 41.95 0.42
C VAL A 12 -9.67 40.69 0.51
N GLY A 13 -11.00 40.81 0.33
CA GLY A 13 -11.91 39.66 0.30
C GLY A 13 -11.58 38.68 -0.83
N MET A 14 -11.29 39.17 -2.03
CA MET A 14 -10.86 38.33 -3.15
C MET A 14 -9.54 37.62 -2.87
N ALA A 15 -8.56 38.32 -2.29
CA ALA A 15 -7.28 37.72 -1.93
C ALA A 15 -7.43 36.56 -0.92
N PHE A 16 -8.24 36.75 0.12
CA PHE A 16 -8.54 35.68 1.07
C PHE A 16 -9.30 34.50 0.45
N SER A 17 -10.21 34.78 -0.50
CA SER A 17 -10.94 33.73 -1.22
C SER A 17 -9.99 32.85 -2.04
N VAL A 18 -9.06 33.46 -2.78
CA VAL A 18 -8.04 32.73 -3.54
C VAL A 18 -7.14 31.91 -2.62
N LEU A 19 -6.67 32.51 -1.51
CA LEU A 19 -5.84 31.80 -0.53
C LEU A 19 -6.54 30.56 0.02
N ARG A 20 -7.82 30.69 0.40
CA ARG A 20 -8.62 29.59 0.92
C ARG A 20 -8.77 28.45 -0.10
N MET A 21 -8.97 28.79 -1.38
CA MET A 21 -9.06 27.80 -2.45
C MET A 21 -7.75 27.02 -2.61
N VAL A 22 -6.61 27.71 -2.64
CA VAL A 22 -5.29 27.07 -2.75
C VAL A 22 -5.03 26.14 -1.55
N GLN A 23 -5.36 26.58 -0.33
CA GLN A 23 -5.21 25.77 0.87
C GLN A 23 -6.06 24.48 0.81
N GLN A 24 -7.30 24.57 0.34
CA GLN A 24 -8.18 23.40 0.16
C GLN A 24 -7.61 22.39 -0.85
N HIS A 25 -7.04 22.89 -1.96
CA HIS A 25 -6.36 22.03 -2.93
C HIS A 25 -5.12 21.37 -2.32
N MET A 26 -4.31 22.11 -1.56
CA MET A 26 -3.11 21.59 -0.92
C MET A 26 -3.42 20.44 0.05
N TRP A 27 -4.46 20.57 0.87
CA TRP A 27 -4.92 19.49 1.75
C TRP A 27 -5.40 18.26 0.98
N SER A 28 -6.10 18.46 -0.14
CA SER A 28 -6.56 17.35 -0.97
C SER A 28 -5.39 16.59 -1.61
N ILE A 29 -4.36 17.32 -2.07
CA ILE A 29 -3.13 16.75 -2.62
C ILE A 29 -2.36 15.98 -1.55
N GLU A 30 -2.18 16.56 -0.37
CA GLU A 30 -1.46 15.92 0.75
C GLU A 30 -2.12 14.59 1.14
N LYS A 31 -3.45 14.58 1.24
CA LYS A 31 -4.22 13.37 1.54
C LYS A 31 -4.07 12.30 0.45
N TYR A 32 -3.99 12.70 -0.82
CA TYR A 32 -3.75 11.77 -1.92
C TYR A 32 -2.32 11.22 -1.92
N ILE A 33 -1.33 12.09 -1.78
CA ILE A 33 0.09 11.72 -1.77
C ILE A 33 0.42 10.79 -0.61
N SER A 34 -0.05 11.11 0.61
CA SER A 34 0.17 10.27 1.80
C SER A 34 -0.38 8.86 1.60
N LYS A 35 -1.61 8.74 1.09
CA LYS A 35 -2.23 7.45 0.79
C LYS A 35 -1.46 6.66 -0.26
N ASN A 36 -1.06 7.32 -1.36
CA ASN A 36 -0.32 6.66 -2.43
C ASN A 36 1.09 6.22 -1.95
N ARG A 37 1.72 7.01 -1.08
CA ARG A 37 3.01 6.67 -0.45
C ARG A 37 2.91 5.40 0.40
N THR A 38 1.86 5.24 1.20
CA THR A 38 1.67 4.00 2.00
C THR A 38 1.52 2.78 1.10
N ILE A 39 0.77 2.90 -0.01
CA ILE A 39 0.60 1.80 -0.97
C ILE A 39 1.93 1.44 -1.64
N THR A 40 2.66 2.43 -2.16
CA THR A 40 3.96 2.21 -2.81
C THR A 40 4.99 1.65 -1.83
N SER A 41 4.98 2.10 -0.57
CA SER A 41 5.86 1.55 0.47
C SER A 41 5.56 0.07 0.75
N LEU A 42 4.28 -0.31 0.86
CA LEU A 42 3.89 -1.71 1.00
C LEU A 42 4.35 -2.54 -0.21
N GLU A 43 4.12 -2.04 -1.42
CA GLU A 43 4.51 -2.71 -2.67
C GLU A 43 6.02 -2.96 -2.74
N GLN A 44 6.83 -1.93 -2.48
CA GLN A 44 8.29 -2.05 -2.43
C GLN A 44 8.75 -3.02 -1.36
N SER A 45 8.16 -2.94 -0.17
CA SER A 45 8.46 -3.81 0.96
C SER A 45 8.17 -5.28 0.63
N LEU A 46 7.00 -5.56 0.04
CA LEU A 46 6.64 -6.89 -0.43
C LEU A 46 7.59 -7.37 -1.53
N TRP A 47 7.91 -6.52 -2.51
CA TRP A 47 8.79 -6.90 -3.62
C TRP A 47 10.19 -7.28 -3.14
N ILE A 48 10.76 -6.51 -2.21
CA ILE A 48 12.05 -6.80 -1.59
C ILE A 48 11.98 -8.13 -0.84
N ASP A 49 10.98 -8.34 0.01
CA ASP A 49 10.89 -9.55 0.81
C ASP A 49 10.63 -10.80 -0.03
N PHE A 50 9.81 -10.70 -1.10
CA PHE A 50 9.60 -11.80 -2.05
C PHE A 50 10.89 -12.25 -2.74
N ASN A 51 11.84 -11.33 -2.97
CA ASN A 51 13.11 -11.66 -3.65
C ASN A 51 14.27 -11.88 -2.66
N ARG A 52 14.13 -11.50 -1.39
CA ARG A 52 15.14 -11.70 -0.35
C ARG A 52 15.04 -13.06 0.34
N TYR A 53 13.82 -13.57 0.55
CA TYR A 53 13.61 -14.81 1.29
C TYR A 53 13.49 -16.02 0.35
N SER A 54 14.03 -17.17 0.77
CA SER A 54 14.05 -18.39 -0.05
C SER A 54 12.67 -19.07 -0.09
N SER A 55 11.98 -19.09 1.04
CA SER A 55 10.66 -19.71 1.20
C SER A 55 9.60 -18.70 1.62
N ILE A 56 8.43 -18.82 1.01
CA ILE A 56 7.27 -17.97 1.28
C ILE A 56 6.07 -18.90 1.46
N ASN A 57 5.39 -18.79 2.60
CA ASN A 57 4.26 -19.65 2.95
C ASN A 57 3.11 -18.81 3.49
N TYR A 58 1.90 -19.06 3.01
CA TYR A 58 0.69 -18.41 3.46
C TYR A 58 -0.15 -19.34 4.32
N ASN A 59 -0.61 -18.84 5.47
CA ASN A 59 -1.57 -19.51 6.33
C ASN A 59 -2.92 -18.79 6.23
N SER A 60 -3.92 -19.47 5.66
CA SER A 60 -5.28 -18.92 5.47
C SER A 60 -6.02 -18.69 6.80
N GLU A 61 -5.89 -19.60 7.77
CA GLU A 61 -6.58 -19.50 9.07
C GLU A 61 -6.18 -18.25 9.84
N LYS A 62 -4.89 -17.91 9.80
CA LYS A 62 -4.31 -16.75 10.49
C LYS A 62 -4.21 -15.51 9.60
N SER A 63 -4.55 -15.63 8.32
CA SER A 63 -4.34 -14.59 7.30
C SER A 63 -2.92 -14.01 7.34
N THR A 64 -1.92 -14.87 7.56
CA THR A 64 -0.52 -14.49 7.71
C THR A 64 0.34 -15.06 6.60
N LEU A 65 1.24 -14.22 6.10
CA LEU A 65 2.27 -14.57 5.14
C LEU A 65 3.62 -14.61 5.84
N PHE A 66 4.28 -15.76 5.78
CA PHE A 66 5.55 -16.04 6.41
C PHE A 66 6.64 -16.13 5.35
N PHE A 67 7.68 -15.32 5.52
CA PHE A 67 8.90 -15.34 4.73
C PHE A 67 10.01 -15.90 5.61
N LYS A 68 10.76 -16.86 5.07
CA LYS A 68 11.86 -17.49 5.81
C LYS A 68 13.05 -17.74 4.90
N SER A 69 14.23 -17.41 5.40
CA SER A 69 15.54 -17.79 4.87
C SER A 69 16.38 -18.40 6.00
N GLU A 70 17.61 -18.79 5.70
CA GLU A 70 18.54 -19.34 6.69
C GLU A 70 18.99 -18.30 7.71
N LEU A 71 18.96 -17.01 7.34
CA LEU A 71 19.49 -15.92 8.15
C LEU A 71 18.42 -15.12 8.89
N ASP A 72 17.17 -15.10 8.39
CA ASP A 72 16.15 -14.18 8.87
C ASP A 72 14.73 -14.65 8.53
N SER A 73 13.72 -14.05 9.16
CA SER A 73 12.30 -14.28 8.86
C SER A 73 11.47 -13.02 9.02
N VAL A 74 10.44 -12.89 8.18
CA VAL A 74 9.48 -11.79 8.25
C VAL A 74 8.06 -12.35 8.19
N THR A 75 7.17 -11.78 8.99
CA THR A 75 5.75 -12.10 8.97
C THR A 75 4.93 -10.88 8.59
N TYR A 76 4.02 -11.07 7.64
CA TYR A 76 2.96 -10.12 7.32
C TYR A 76 1.63 -10.67 7.82
N ARG A 77 0.93 -9.91 8.65
CA ARG A 77 -0.46 -10.20 9.00
C ARG A 77 -1.37 -9.24 8.25
N PHE A 78 -2.36 -9.80 7.58
CA PHE A 78 -3.37 -9.00 6.90
C PHE A 78 -4.66 -8.97 7.73
N ASP A 79 -4.95 -7.83 8.32
CA ASP A 79 -6.20 -7.54 9.00
C ASP A 79 -7.14 -6.77 8.03
N THR A 80 -8.38 -6.50 8.44
CA THR A 80 -9.40 -5.87 7.57
C THR A 80 -8.99 -4.48 7.07
N GLU A 81 -8.40 -3.67 7.96
CA GLU A 81 -8.06 -2.27 7.69
C GLU A 81 -6.55 -1.97 7.71
N LEU A 82 -5.73 -2.96 8.02
CA LEU A 82 -4.29 -2.77 8.18
C LEU A 82 -3.51 -4.03 7.82
N VAL A 83 -2.26 -3.81 7.40
CA VAL A 83 -1.27 -4.85 7.15
C VAL A 83 -0.10 -4.62 8.09
N VAL A 84 0.21 -5.59 8.94
CA VAL A 84 1.32 -5.51 9.89
C VAL A 84 2.49 -6.33 9.38
N LYS A 85 3.65 -5.71 9.20
CA LYS A 85 4.92 -6.37 8.89
C LYS A 85 5.78 -6.38 10.15
N ASN A 86 5.88 -7.50 10.85
CA ASN A 86 6.59 -7.60 12.14
C ASN A 86 6.13 -6.52 13.15
N ARG A 87 6.82 -5.37 13.20
CA ARG A 87 6.49 -4.19 14.04
C ARG A 87 5.99 -2.97 13.25
N ASP A 88 6.15 -2.97 11.93
CA ASP A 88 5.70 -1.89 11.06
C ASP A 88 4.23 -2.09 10.66
N THR A 89 3.49 -1.00 10.50
CA THR A 89 2.04 -1.02 10.28
C THR A 89 1.65 -0.15 9.09
N PHE A 90 1.08 -0.79 8.08
CA PHE A 90 0.50 -0.13 6.92
C PHE A 90 -1.01 -0.04 7.09
N ARG A 91 -1.54 1.17 7.27
CA ARG A 91 -2.99 1.41 7.41
C ARG A 91 -3.68 1.38 6.04
N LEU A 92 -3.96 0.17 5.57
CA LEU A 92 -4.48 -0.13 4.23
C LEU A 92 -5.53 -1.24 4.32
N ALA A 93 -6.76 -0.96 3.88
CA ALA A 93 -7.78 -1.98 3.76
C ALA A 93 -7.52 -2.87 2.52
N THR A 94 -7.56 -4.18 2.71
CA THR A 94 -7.34 -5.15 1.63
C THR A 94 -8.65 -5.83 1.27
N LYS A 95 -9.17 -5.59 0.06
CA LYS A 95 -10.43 -6.15 -0.43
C LYS A 95 -10.31 -7.63 -0.73
N THR A 96 -9.27 -8.03 -1.47
CA THR A 96 -9.09 -9.42 -1.89
C THR A 96 -7.62 -9.74 -2.08
N LYS A 97 -7.26 -11.01 -1.85
CA LYS A 97 -5.91 -11.54 -2.03
C LYS A 97 -6.00 -12.74 -2.98
N HIS A 98 -5.11 -12.82 -3.96
CA HIS A 98 -4.94 -14.00 -4.79
C HIS A 98 -3.51 -14.48 -4.68
N LEU A 99 -3.35 -15.72 -4.28
CA LEU A 99 -2.06 -16.36 -4.07
C LEU A 99 -1.80 -17.27 -5.26
N PHE A 100 -0.55 -17.34 -5.68
CA PHE A 100 -0.14 -18.20 -6.76
C PHE A 100 1.08 -19.01 -6.37
N PHE A 101 1.14 -20.23 -6.88
CA PHE A 101 2.31 -21.09 -6.86
C PHE A 101 2.45 -21.76 -8.22
N ASP A 102 3.60 -21.57 -8.86
CA ASP A 102 3.88 -22.10 -10.19
C ASP A 102 2.82 -21.71 -11.24
N GLY A 103 2.33 -20.48 -11.15
CA GLY A 103 1.27 -19.95 -12.02
C GLY A 103 -0.15 -20.40 -11.68
N ASN A 104 -0.33 -21.35 -10.77
CA ASN A 104 -1.64 -21.83 -10.33
C ASN A 104 -2.12 -21.06 -9.11
N ARG A 105 -3.42 -20.76 -9.07
CA ARG A 105 -4.02 -20.08 -7.91
C ARG A 105 -4.20 -21.08 -6.75
N ILE A 106 -3.73 -20.70 -5.57
CA ILE A 106 -3.87 -21.50 -4.36
C ILE A 106 -4.54 -20.69 -3.24
N GLU A 107 -5.02 -21.38 -2.20
CA GLU A 107 -5.68 -20.73 -1.05
C GLU A 107 -4.78 -20.69 0.20
N SER A 108 -3.84 -21.63 0.33
CA SER A 108 -2.91 -21.73 1.45
C SER A 108 -1.68 -22.53 1.04
N GLY A 109 -0.57 -22.33 1.75
CA GLY A 109 0.68 -23.07 1.54
C GLY A 109 1.79 -22.23 0.88
N LYS A 110 2.75 -22.93 0.25
CA LYS A 110 3.91 -22.30 -0.40
C LYS A 110 3.45 -21.47 -1.61
N ILE A 111 3.88 -20.23 -1.69
CA ILE A 111 3.54 -19.32 -2.80
C ILE A 111 4.80 -18.78 -3.47
N ASP A 112 4.68 -18.37 -4.73
CA ASP A 112 5.70 -17.63 -5.47
C ASP A 112 5.21 -16.28 -6.00
N ALA A 113 3.90 -16.03 -5.99
CA ALA A 113 3.34 -14.72 -6.28
C ALA A 113 2.08 -14.40 -5.47
N LEU A 114 1.83 -13.10 -5.32
CA LEU A 114 0.71 -12.55 -4.59
C LEU A 114 0.13 -11.35 -5.35
N LYS A 115 -1.19 -11.39 -5.57
CA LYS A 115 -1.97 -10.25 -6.01
C LYS A 115 -2.80 -9.72 -4.84
N LEU A 116 -2.63 -8.46 -4.50
CA LEU A 116 -3.46 -7.77 -3.50
C LEU A 116 -4.33 -6.74 -4.20
N ILE A 117 -5.63 -6.77 -3.94
CA ILE A 117 -6.59 -5.77 -4.39
C ILE A 117 -6.94 -4.92 -3.19
N LEU A 118 -6.59 -3.64 -3.24
CA LEU A 118 -6.80 -2.70 -2.14
C LEU A 118 -8.19 -2.10 -2.18
N GLU A 119 -8.79 -1.92 -1.01
CA GLU A 119 -10.11 -1.31 -0.88
C GLU A 119 -9.98 0.21 -0.87
N LYS A 120 -10.74 0.86 -1.76
CA LYS A 120 -10.84 2.32 -1.93
C LYS A 120 -9.55 3.03 -2.37
N THR A 121 -9.43 3.20 -3.67
CA THR A 121 -9.13 4.49 -4.32
C THR A 121 -10.19 4.67 -5.41
N PRO A 122 -10.47 5.87 -5.96
CA PRO A 122 -11.45 6.00 -7.05
C PRO A 122 -11.16 5.08 -8.25
N ILE A 123 -9.94 4.54 -8.33
CA ILE A 123 -9.50 3.46 -9.21
C ILE A 123 -9.12 2.26 -8.32
N GLU A 124 -9.60 1.06 -8.66
CA GLU A 124 -9.14 -0.19 -8.04
C GLU A 124 -7.63 -0.34 -8.27
N LYS A 125 -6.84 -0.23 -7.20
CA LYS A 125 -5.40 -0.40 -7.26
C LYS A 125 -5.07 -1.83 -6.86
N SER A 126 -4.49 -2.58 -7.80
CA SER A 126 -3.98 -3.92 -7.54
C SER A 126 -2.46 -3.90 -7.48
N LEU A 127 -1.90 -4.52 -6.44
CA LEU A 127 -0.48 -4.80 -6.33
C LEU A 127 -0.24 -6.23 -6.78
N PHE A 128 0.79 -6.46 -7.58
CA PHE A 128 1.22 -7.79 -7.98
C PHE A 128 2.70 -7.95 -7.73
N VAL A 129 3.05 -8.86 -6.83
CA VAL A 129 4.44 -9.20 -6.51
C VAL A 129 4.67 -10.66 -6.80
N TYR A 130 5.84 -10.96 -7.34
CA TYR A 130 6.26 -12.32 -7.66
C TYR A 130 7.74 -12.49 -7.36
N LYS A 131 8.12 -13.72 -7.05
CA LYS A 131 9.50 -14.12 -6.88
C LYS A 131 10.04 -14.64 -8.21
N ARG A 132 11.26 -14.23 -8.59
CA ARG A 132 11.99 -14.90 -9.67
C ARG A 132 12.46 -16.25 -9.15
N LYS A 133 12.05 -17.35 -9.81
CA LYS A 133 12.46 -18.70 -9.43
C LYS A 133 13.99 -18.80 -9.41
N ASP A 134 14.54 -19.19 -8.27
CA ASP A 134 15.96 -19.47 -8.06
C ASP A 134 16.18 -20.99 -7.98
N ALA A 135 17.44 -21.43 -8.09
CA ALA A 135 17.78 -22.86 -8.07
C ALA A 135 17.32 -23.56 -6.77
N HIS A 136 17.21 -22.83 -5.66
CA HIS A 136 16.72 -23.37 -4.39
C HIS A 136 15.27 -23.86 -4.43
N GLN A 137 14.45 -23.37 -5.37
CA GLN A 137 13.07 -23.83 -5.50
C GLN A 137 12.96 -25.25 -6.08
N PHE A 138 13.98 -25.73 -6.79
CA PHE A 138 14.00 -27.05 -7.47
C PHE A 138 14.90 -28.08 -6.79
N MET A 139 15.68 -27.67 -5.79
CA MET A 139 16.66 -28.54 -5.11
C MET A 139 16.15 -29.17 -3.81
N ASN A 140 14.92 -28.86 -3.37
CA ASN A 140 14.27 -29.44 -2.18
C ASN A 140 12.85 -29.92 -2.49
#